data_AF-A0A1Y6C815-F1
#
_entry.id   AF-A0A1Y6C815-F1
#
_cell.length_a   1.000
_cell.length_b   1.000
_cell.length_c   1.000
_cell.angle_alpha   90.00
_cell.angle_beta   90.00
_cell.angle_gamma   90.00
#
_symmetry.space_group_name_H-M   'P 1'
#
loop_
_entity.id
_entity.type
_entity.pdbx_description
1 polymer ?
#
loop_
_entity_poly.entity_id
_entity_poly.type
_entity_poly.pdbx_seq_one_letter_code
_entity_poly.pdbx_strand_id
1 'polypeptide(L)' 'MFRLTALLPLIVLSACSSVEENLYNAAQLNSLNNCEQHVDSHAKDCREEHKQSFDDYTKQREDLLKNGKASSTNDG' A
#
# COMPACT_ATOMS: atom_id res chain seq x y z
N MET A 1 8.19 -31.63 20.22
CA MET A 1 8.21 -30.15 20.32
C MET A 1 8.67 -29.42 19.05
N PHE A 2 8.94 -30.09 17.91
CA PHE A 2 9.42 -29.45 16.67
C PHE A 2 8.35 -29.12 15.62
N ARG A 3 7.07 -29.41 15.87
CA ARG A 3 6.01 -29.25 14.84
C ARG A 3 5.37 -27.86 14.79
N LEU A 4 5.47 -27.05 15.86
CA LEU A 4 4.88 -25.71 15.89
C LEU A 4 5.76 -24.65 15.21
N THR A 5 7.08 -24.83 15.22
CA THR A 5 8.04 -23.86 14.66
C THR A 5 8.01 -23.80 13.13
N ALA A 6 7.58 -24.87 12.45
CA ALA A 6 7.44 -24.90 11.00
C ALA A 6 6.22 -24.09 10.48
N LEU A 7 5.28 -23.72 11.36
CA LEU A 7 4.09 -22.94 10.97
C LEU A 7 4.32 -21.42 11.02
N LEU A 8 5.29 -20.95 11.80
CA LEU A 8 5.66 -19.53 11.87
C LEU A 8 5.99 -18.90 10.50
N PRO A 9 6.83 -19.50 9.64
CA PRO A 9 7.12 -18.91 8.33
C PRO A 9 5.87 -18.86 7.43
N LEU A 10 4.98 -19.85 7.51
CA LEU A 10 3.73 -19.91 6.74
C LEU A 10 2.74 -18.81 7.16
N ILE A 11 2.67 -18.50 8.45
CA ILE A 11 1.83 -17.42 9.00
C ILE A 11 2.35 -16.05 8.56
N VAL A 12 3.68 -15.87 8.50
CA VAL A 12 4.28 -14.60 8.04
C VAL A 12 4.04 -14.38 6.54
N LEU A 13 4.12 -15.42 5.72
CA LEU A 13 3.87 -15.34 4.28
C LEU A 13 2.42 -14.92 3.95
N SER A 14 1.42 -15.44 4.67
CA SER A 14 0.01 -15.07 4.43
C SER A 14 -0.32 -13.66 4.92
N ALA A 15 0.37 -13.17 5.96
CA ALA A 15 0.22 -11.80 6.43
C ALA A 15 0.80 -10.79 5.43
N CYS A 16 1.88 -11.12 4.70
CA CYS A 16 2.47 -10.19 3.74
C CYS A 16 1.52 -9.83 2.59
N SER A 17 0.85 -10.81 1.99
CA SER A 17 -0.06 -10.54 0.86
C SER A 17 -1.29 -9.74 1.29
N SER A 18 -1.86 -10.07 2.45
CA SER A 18 -3.03 -9.37 2.99
C SER A 18 -2.71 -7.97 3.52
N VAL A 19 -1.49 -7.74 4.03
CA VAL A 19 -1.01 -6.39 4.42
C VAL A 19 -0.89 -5.48 3.21
N GLU A 20 -0.51 -6.01 2.06
CA GLU A 20 -0.30 -5.26 0.84
C GLU A 20 -1.62 -4.70 0.28
N GLU A 21 -2.64 -5.57 0.23
CA GLU A 21 -4.02 -5.18 -0.12
C GLU A 21 -4.61 -4.22 0.91
N ASN A 22 -4.39 -4.45 2.21
CA ASN A 22 -4.89 -3.55 3.25
C ASN A 22 -4.25 -2.16 3.18
N LEU A 23 -2.96 -2.08 2.85
CA LEU A 23 -2.25 -0.81 2.73
C LEU A 23 -2.74 -0.02 1.50
N TYR A 24 -2.99 -0.71 0.38
CA TYR A 24 -3.62 -0.11 -0.79
C TYR A 24 -5.02 0.43 -0.46
N ASN A 25 -5.86 -0.37 0.19
CA ASN A 25 -7.21 0.03 0.57
C ASN A 25 -7.20 1.24 1.52
N ALA A 26 -6.27 1.29 2.47
CA ALA A 26 -6.12 2.42 3.38
C ALA A 26 -5.64 3.70 2.67
N ALA A 27 -4.69 3.59 1.75
CA ALA A 27 -4.20 4.72 0.96
C ALA A 27 -5.29 5.30 0.04
N GLN A 28 -6.08 4.42 -0.56
CA GLN A 28 -7.21 4.82 -1.41
C GLN A 28 -8.32 5.46 -0.59
N LEU A 29 -8.64 4.91 0.59
CA LEU A 29 -9.63 5.49 1.50
C LEU A 29 -9.24 6.92 1.95
N ASN A 30 -7.95 7.15 2.24
CA ASN A 30 -7.47 8.48 2.61
C ASN A 30 -7.64 9.51 1.47
N SER A 31 -7.38 9.10 0.22
CA SER A 31 -7.60 9.96 -0.95
C SER A 31 -9.09 10.24 -1.20
N LEU A 32 -9.94 9.21 -1.06
CA LEU A 32 -11.39 9.35 -1.24
C LEU A 32 -12.00 10.24 -0.15
N ASN A 33 -11.56 10.11 1.11
CA ASN A 33 -12.02 10.95 2.22
C ASN A 33 -11.60 12.42 2.04
N ASN A 34 -10.46 12.67 1.40
CA ASN A 34 -10.07 14.02 1.00
C ASN A 34 -11.03 14.58 -0.07
N CYS A 35 -11.47 13.76 -1.02
CA CYS A 35 -12.47 14.16 -2.02
C CYS A 35 -13.84 14.47 -1.42
N GLU A 36 -14.25 13.80 -0.34
CA GLU A 36 -15.54 14.07 0.34
C GLU A 36 -15.55 15.38 1.13
N GLN A 37 -14.38 15.97 1.43
CA GLN A 37 -14.30 17.30 2.02
C GLN A 37 -14.50 18.42 0.99
N HIS A 38 -14.42 18.11 -0.30
CA HIS A 38 -14.68 19.04 -1.40
C HIS A 38 -16.16 19.00 -1.80
N VAL A 39 -16.71 20.18 -2.11
CA VAL A 39 -18.13 20.39 -2.50
C VAL A 39 -18.61 19.28 -3.45
N ASP A 40 -19.76 18.66 -3.15
CA ASP A 40 -20.33 17.45 -3.80
C ASP A 40 -20.21 17.40 -5.33
N SER A 41 -20.25 18.56 -6.02
CA SER A 41 -20.10 18.64 -7.47
C SER A 41 -18.71 18.24 -7.98
N HIS A 42 -17.66 18.37 -7.17
CA HIS A 42 -16.27 18.03 -7.53
C HIS A 42 -15.83 16.71 -6.89
N ALA A 43 -16.56 16.18 -5.92
CA ALA A 43 -16.23 14.92 -5.26
C ALA A 43 -16.25 13.73 -6.24
N LYS A 44 -17.12 13.77 -7.26
CA LYS A 44 -17.19 12.72 -8.28
C LYS A 44 -15.97 12.72 -9.21
N ASP A 45 -15.56 13.90 -9.67
CA ASP A 45 -14.40 14.05 -10.54
C ASP A 45 -13.11 13.76 -9.76
N CYS A 46 -13.01 14.24 -8.51
CA CYS A 46 -11.93 13.90 -7.60
C CYS A 46 -11.82 12.39 -7.35
N ARG A 47 -12.94 11.68 -7.17
CA ARG A 47 -12.92 10.22 -7.00
C ARG A 47 -12.38 9.48 -8.22
N GLU A 48 -12.69 9.94 -9.43
CA GLU A 48 -12.16 9.29 -10.64
C GLU A 48 -10.70 9.67 -10.93
N GLU A 49 -10.27 10.88 -10.58
CA GLU A 49 -8.85 11.26 -10.64
C GLU A 49 -7.99 10.49 -9.63
N HIS A 50 -8.54 10.18 -8.45
CA HIS A 50 -7.83 9.45 -7.39
C HIS A 50 -7.98 7.92 -7.47
N LYS A 51 -8.62 7.39 -8.52
CA LYS A 51 -8.77 5.96 -8.74
C LYS A 51 -7.50 5.36 -9.33
N GLN A 52 -6.45 5.30 -8.52
CA GLN A 52 -5.24 4.59 -8.87
C GLN A 52 -5.52 3.08 -8.93
N SER A 53 -5.03 2.39 -9.97
CA SER A 53 -5.06 0.93 -10.03
C SER A 53 -4.14 0.31 -8.99
N PHE A 54 -4.50 -0.87 -8.45
CA PHE A 54 -3.65 -1.64 -7.55
C PHE A 54 -2.25 -1.90 -8.15
N ASP A 55 -2.19 -2.16 -9.46
CA ASP A 55 -0.92 -2.40 -10.16
C ASP A 55 -0.04 -1.14 -10.21
N ASP A 56 -0.64 0.04 -10.45
CA ASP A 56 0.08 1.31 -10.49
C ASP A 56 0.58 1.71 -9.11
N TYR A 57 -0.22 1.44 -8.07
CA TYR A 57 0.20 1.60 -6.68
C TYR A 57 1.37 0.69 -6.33
N THR A 58 1.29 -0.58 -6.74
CA THR A 58 2.32 -1.59 -6.46
C THR A 58 3.64 -1.22 -7.14
N LYS A 59 3.61 -0.84 -8.42
CA LYS A 59 4.81 -0.37 -9.15
C LYS A 59 5.43 0.88 -8.51
N GLN A 60 4.63 1.89 -8.18
CA GLN A 60 5.16 3.11 -7.55
C GLN A 60 5.76 2.81 -6.18
N ARG A 61 5.14 1.93 -5.39
CA ARG A 61 5.67 1.52 -4.09
C ARG A 61 7.00 0.78 -4.24
N GLU A 62 7.12 -0.11 -5.21
CA GLU A 62 8.38 -0.81 -5.51
C GLU A 62 9.48 0.15 -5.95
N ASP A 63 9.17 1.11 -6.83
CA ASP A 63 10.10 2.14 -7.27
C ASP A 63 10.56 3.03 -6.11
N LEU A 64 9.64 3.44 -5.23
CA LEU A 64 9.96 4.20 -4.01
C LEU A 64 10.83 3.39 -3.03
N LEU A 65 10.53 2.11 -2.82
CA LEU A 65 11.33 1.24 -1.96
C LEU A 65 12.73 0.98 -2.54
N LYS A 66 12.84 0.86 -3.86
CA LYS A 66 14.11 0.67 -4.57
C LYS A 66 14.98 1.94 -4.52
N ASN A 67 14.38 3.11 -4.72
CA ASN A 67 15.07 4.39 -4.64
C ASN A 67 15.38 4.80 -3.19
N GLY A 68 14.50 4.48 -2.24
CA GLY A 68 14.73 4.67 -0.81
C GLY A 68 15.81 3.74 -0.26
N LYS A 69 15.90 2.49 -0.73
CA LYS A 69 17.02 1.60 -0.42
C LYS A 69 18.36 2.09 -0.99
N ALA A 70 18.34 2.75 -2.15
CA ALA A 70 19.54 3.40 -2.70
C ALA A 70 20.01 4.58 -1.83
N SER A 71 19.10 5.31 -1.18
CA SER A 71 19.44 6.41 -0.27
C SER A 71 19.95 5.94 1.10
N SER A 72 19.61 4.73 1.54
CA SER A 72 20.00 4.21 2.87
C SER A 72 21.35 3.46 2.90
N THR A 73 22.13 3.52 1.82
CA THR A 73 23.48 2.90 1.74
C THR A 73 24.59 3.96 1.74
N ASN A 74 24.44 5.03 2.52
CA ASN A 74 25.51 5.99 2.84
C ASN A 74 25.27 6.60 4.23
N ASP A 75 25.32 5.78 5.28
CA ASP A 75 25.73 6.24 6.59
C ASP A 75 26.75 5.21 7.10
N GLY A 76 28.01 5.62 7.06
CA GLY A 76 29.17 4.88 7.55
C GLY A 76 29.53 5.27 8.96
#